data_AF-A0A3N2BLH9-F1
#
_entry.id   AF-A0A3N2BLH9-F1
#
_cell.length_a   1.000
_cell.length_b   1.000
_cell.length_c   1.000
_cell.angle_alpha   90.00
_cell.angle_beta   90.00
_cell.angle_gamma   90.00
#
_symmetry.space_group_name_H-M   'P 1'
#
loop_
_entity.id
_entity.type
_entity.pdbx_description
1 polymer ?
#
loop_
_entity_poly.entity_id
_entity_poly.type
_entity_poly.pdbx_seq_one_letter_code
_entity_poly.pdbx_strand_id
1 'polypeptide(L)'
;MPAPAITRTPQLFSGDLRPYPGIPADWSVEKSRVAALILRDIERFAPEMLGPLCPAEDQENFWEDASRLSAAWWATDGNLVAKPAGTHDRPWTSEEMSRRFGPVTQDEEGGHHAIDTQINHPIVQQFGGRAMMLGSIGIDDDTDIIQWLATRHRDHGVARGVVKVAAHKNGIWSIELDNDPEVIRRRLLDAMDWTYIRLDGQRDALFVQDELALEFEYRLFIIDGEVVSGAGCVEEFTPLDRQSNRPFDSRMRRIRGHLEQGEPSPVEDRPDIFHELLSFGSRVASAHSGTVVIDVAKNAATGEPVVIELNGISNSGLYASDPWTVAERLLRARDRGYTL
;
A
#
# COMPACT_ATOMS: atom_id res chain seq x y z
N MET A 1 25.80 25.77 14.17
CA MET A 1 26.53 26.26 12.99
C MET A 1 25.51 26.55 11.89
N PRO A 2 25.56 27.71 11.21
CA PRO A 2 24.63 27.98 10.11
C PRO A 2 25.03 27.13 8.89
N ALA A 3 24.03 26.67 8.12
CA ALA A 3 24.24 25.92 6.90
C ALA A 3 24.95 26.79 5.83
N PRO A 4 25.83 26.21 4.99
CA PRO A 4 26.50 26.96 3.94
C PRO A 4 25.47 27.41 2.89
N ALA A 5 25.56 28.67 2.50
CA ALA A 5 24.80 29.22 1.38
C ALA A 5 25.28 28.55 0.08
N ILE A 6 24.42 27.74 -0.54
CA ILE A 6 24.69 27.14 -1.85
C ILE A 6 24.28 28.16 -2.91
N THR A 7 25.22 29.01 -3.31
CA THR A 7 25.14 29.79 -4.55
C THR A 7 25.83 29.02 -5.66
N ARG A 8 25.10 28.09 -6.29
CA ARG A 8 25.48 27.56 -7.61
C ARG A 8 24.26 27.50 -8.50
N THR A 9 24.30 28.33 -9.54
CA THR A 9 23.39 28.31 -10.69
C THR A 9 23.36 26.90 -11.29
N PRO A 10 22.20 26.34 -11.66
CA PRO A 10 22.15 25.02 -12.29
C PRO A 10 22.79 25.11 -13.68
N GLN A 11 23.86 24.35 -13.92
CA GLN A 11 24.30 24.05 -15.29
C GLN A 11 23.29 23.07 -15.88
N LEU A 12 22.49 23.54 -16.84
CA LEU A 12 21.70 22.70 -17.73
C LEU A 12 22.68 21.91 -18.61
N PHE A 13 22.72 20.59 -18.43
CA PHE A 13 23.50 19.70 -19.26
C PHE A 13 22.81 19.49 -20.62
N SER A 14 23.56 19.71 -21.70
CA SER A 14 23.19 19.35 -23.06
C SER A 14 23.76 17.95 -23.37
N GLY A 15 22.88 16.94 -23.41
CA GLY A 15 23.20 15.59 -23.86
C GLY A 15 21.90 14.88 -24.22
N ASP A 16 21.84 14.34 -25.44
CA ASP A 16 20.66 13.73 -26.03
C ASP A 16 20.12 12.53 -25.22
N LEU A 17 18.81 12.60 -24.96
CA LEU A 17 17.87 11.62 -24.38
C LEU A 17 18.22 11.01 -23.01
N ARG A 18 17.53 11.48 -21.95
CA ARG A 18 17.02 10.55 -20.93
C ARG A 18 15.53 10.34 -21.20
N PRO A 19 15.07 9.13 -21.55
CA PRO A 19 13.65 8.89 -21.64
C PRO A 19 13.06 9.10 -20.23
N TYR A 20 11.91 9.74 -20.22
CA TYR A 20 10.83 9.67 -19.24
C TYR A 20 11.10 9.12 -17.81
N PRO A 21 10.56 9.78 -16.76
CA PRO A 21 9.71 10.96 -16.79
C PRO A 21 10.60 12.12 -16.40
N GLY A 22 11.24 12.79 -17.36
CA GLY A 22 11.86 14.08 -17.06
C GLY A 22 10.89 14.97 -16.27
N ILE A 23 11.40 15.90 -15.47
CA ILE A 23 10.55 16.74 -14.60
C ILE A 23 9.54 17.52 -15.46
N PRO A 24 8.23 17.30 -15.29
CA PRO A 24 7.22 17.99 -16.06
C PRO A 24 7.29 19.52 -15.88
N ALA A 25 7.08 20.26 -16.97
CA ALA A 25 7.23 21.71 -16.98
C ALA A 25 6.13 22.46 -16.20
N ASP A 26 5.00 21.79 -15.96
CA ASP A 26 3.84 22.30 -15.23
C ASP A 26 3.94 22.05 -13.72
N TRP A 27 4.97 21.35 -13.25
CA TRP A 27 5.17 21.11 -11.83
C TRP A 27 5.55 22.38 -11.08
N SER A 28 5.12 22.45 -9.82
CA SER A 28 5.55 23.51 -8.91
C SER A 28 7.09 23.49 -8.75
N VAL A 29 7.66 24.65 -8.40
CA VAL A 29 9.11 24.78 -8.15
C VAL A 29 9.57 23.82 -7.05
N GLU A 30 8.75 23.64 -6.02
CA GLU A 30 9.04 22.73 -4.90
C GLU A 30 9.03 21.27 -5.36
N LYS A 31 7.98 20.84 -6.06
CA LYS A 31 7.86 19.48 -6.61
C LYS A 31 9.04 19.15 -7.52
N SER A 32 9.36 20.08 -8.44
CA SER A 32 10.51 20.00 -9.34
C SER A 32 11.84 19.88 -8.59
N ARG A 33 12.01 20.59 -7.48
CA ARG A 33 13.24 20.54 -6.68
C ARG A 33 13.41 19.19 -5.98
N VAL A 34 12.36 18.64 -5.40
CA VAL A 34 12.41 17.32 -4.74
C VAL A 34 12.70 16.23 -5.77
N ALA A 35 12.02 16.28 -6.92
CA ALA A 35 12.24 15.36 -8.04
C ALA A 35 13.70 15.40 -8.54
N ALA A 36 14.28 16.59 -8.70
CA ALA A 36 15.68 16.74 -9.09
C ALA A 36 16.66 16.14 -8.07
N LEU A 37 16.34 16.22 -6.77
CA LEU A 37 17.15 15.58 -5.72
C LEU A 37 17.07 14.05 -5.82
N ILE A 38 15.86 13.50 -5.96
CA ILE A 38 15.64 12.06 -6.13
C ILE A 38 16.38 11.55 -7.36
N LEU A 39 16.21 12.18 -8.53
CA LEU A 39 16.87 11.75 -9.76
C LEU A 39 18.40 11.79 -9.66
N ARG A 40 18.96 12.80 -8.98
CA ARG A 40 20.40 12.89 -8.73
C ARG A 40 20.89 11.74 -7.85
N ASP A 41 20.11 11.35 -6.85
CA ASP A 41 20.46 10.25 -5.96
C ASP A 41 20.36 8.91 -6.72
N ILE A 42 19.29 8.70 -7.49
CA ILE A 42 19.16 7.49 -8.35
C ILE A 42 20.31 7.39 -9.35
N GLU A 43 20.66 8.48 -10.06
CA GLU A 43 21.79 8.49 -10.99
C GLU A 43 23.11 8.10 -10.32
N ARG A 44 23.28 8.45 -9.05
CA ARG A 44 24.50 8.15 -8.30
C ARG A 44 24.55 6.71 -7.80
N PHE A 45 23.42 6.09 -7.47
CA PHE A 45 23.39 4.85 -6.69
C PHE A 45 22.67 3.67 -7.35
N ALA A 46 21.75 3.93 -8.27
CA ALA A 46 21.00 2.91 -9.02
C ALA A 46 20.71 3.41 -10.45
N PRO A 47 21.75 3.76 -11.25
CA PRO A 47 21.57 4.33 -12.58
C PRO A 47 20.79 3.42 -13.53
N GLU A 48 20.79 2.11 -13.31
CA GLU A 48 20.00 1.12 -14.04
C GLU A 48 18.48 1.31 -13.91
N MET A 49 18.01 1.94 -12.83
CA MET A 49 16.59 2.25 -12.61
C MET A 49 16.09 3.41 -13.49
N LEU A 50 16.98 4.16 -14.14
CA LEU A 50 16.64 5.25 -15.06
C LEU A 50 16.32 4.76 -16.49
N GLY A 51 16.04 3.47 -16.65
CA GLY A 51 15.69 2.85 -17.93
C GLY A 51 14.43 3.43 -18.59
N PRO A 52 14.14 3.09 -19.85
CA PRO A 52 12.96 3.59 -20.54
C PRO A 52 11.69 3.10 -19.85
N LEU A 53 10.95 4.02 -19.25
CA LEU A 53 9.64 3.77 -18.65
C LEU A 53 8.53 3.90 -19.69
N CYS A 54 7.49 3.07 -19.58
CA CYS A 54 6.25 3.18 -20.33
C CYS A 54 5.46 4.41 -19.87
N PRO A 55 5.22 5.41 -20.75
CA PRO A 55 4.58 6.64 -20.31
C PRO A 55 3.15 6.48 -19.79
N ALA A 56 2.42 5.48 -20.26
CA ALA A 56 1.01 5.31 -19.92
C ALA A 56 0.78 4.65 -18.54
N GLU A 57 1.77 3.95 -17.99
CA GLU A 57 1.56 3.04 -16.84
C GLU A 57 2.60 3.21 -15.71
N ASP A 58 3.72 3.93 -15.95
CA ASP A 58 4.87 3.87 -15.03
C ASP A 58 5.21 5.16 -14.26
N GLN A 59 4.53 6.31 -14.46
CA GLN A 59 4.97 7.56 -13.78
C GLN A 59 4.86 7.49 -12.27
N GLU A 60 3.68 7.12 -11.76
CA GLU A 60 3.40 7.05 -10.32
C GLU A 60 4.35 6.05 -9.67
N ASN A 61 4.33 4.79 -10.13
CA ASN A 61 5.19 3.71 -9.66
C ASN A 61 6.67 4.11 -9.67
N PHE A 62 7.16 4.72 -10.75
CA PHE A 62 8.55 5.20 -10.82
C PHE A 62 8.85 6.22 -9.73
N TRP A 63 8.01 7.23 -9.56
CA TRP A 63 8.28 8.27 -8.55
C TRP A 63 8.15 7.73 -7.13
N GLU A 64 7.28 6.76 -6.88
CA GLU A 64 7.23 6.06 -5.60
C GLU A 64 8.50 5.26 -5.34
N ASP A 65 8.92 4.42 -6.28
CA ASP A 65 10.11 3.58 -6.14
C ASP A 65 11.40 4.40 -6.05
N ALA A 66 11.54 5.43 -6.89
CA ALA A 66 12.65 6.36 -6.84
C ALA A 66 12.69 7.12 -5.51
N SER A 67 11.53 7.51 -4.98
CA SER A 67 11.45 8.14 -3.65
C SER A 67 11.84 7.17 -2.54
N ARG A 68 11.40 5.90 -2.60
CA ARG A 68 11.74 4.86 -1.63
C ARG A 68 13.25 4.60 -1.62
N LEU A 69 13.86 4.45 -2.79
CA LEU A 69 15.30 4.23 -2.95
C LEU A 69 16.13 5.44 -2.50
N SER A 70 15.76 6.66 -2.91
CA SER A 70 16.43 7.89 -2.45
C SER A 70 16.33 8.02 -0.92
N ALA A 71 15.16 7.79 -0.33
CA ALA A 71 14.98 7.86 1.13
C ALA A 71 15.80 6.80 1.88
N ALA A 72 15.82 5.55 1.40
CA ALA A 72 16.64 4.49 1.95
C ALA A 72 18.13 4.80 1.87
N TRP A 73 18.58 5.38 0.75
CA TRP A 73 19.94 5.87 0.59
C TRP A 73 20.26 6.95 1.61
N TRP A 74 19.45 8.00 1.72
CA TRP A 74 19.68 9.10 2.68
C TRP A 74 19.74 8.59 4.12
N ALA A 75 18.89 7.64 4.47
CA ALA A 75 18.86 7.04 5.79
C ALA A 75 20.14 6.23 6.08
N THR A 76 20.79 5.65 5.04
CA THR A 76 22.00 4.82 5.17
C THR A 76 23.32 5.55 4.92
N ASP A 77 23.41 6.53 4.02
CA ASP A 77 24.63 7.32 3.73
C ASP A 77 25.02 8.20 4.93
N GLY A 78 24.05 8.57 5.76
CA GLY A 78 24.29 9.20 7.06
C GLY A 78 24.89 8.27 8.12
N ASN A 79 24.88 6.95 7.90
CA ASN A 79 25.37 5.90 8.80
C ASN A 79 25.68 4.61 8.01
N LEU A 80 26.82 4.54 7.31
CA LEU A 80 27.28 3.33 6.59
C LEU A 80 27.48 2.07 7.47
N VAL A 81 27.08 2.14 8.74
CA VAL A 81 26.97 1.03 9.68
C VAL A 81 25.62 1.11 10.41
N ALA A 82 24.51 1.29 9.68
CA ALA A 82 23.19 1.14 10.27
C ALA A 82 23.07 -0.32 10.76
N LYS A 83 22.95 -0.48 12.07
CA LYS A 83 22.79 -1.78 12.73
C LYS A 83 21.31 -1.94 13.09
N PRO A 84 20.73 -3.14 12.92
CA PRO A 84 19.41 -3.42 13.45
C PRO A 84 19.34 -3.11 14.94
N ALA A 85 18.28 -2.43 15.38
CA ALA A 85 18.11 -2.12 16.79
C ALA A 85 18.09 -3.42 17.62
N GLY A 86 18.92 -3.45 18.68
CA GLY A 86 19.05 -4.63 19.54
C GLY A 86 19.96 -5.74 19.01
N THR A 87 20.60 -5.58 17.85
CA THR A 87 21.65 -6.52 17.39
C THR A 87 23.04 -5.97 17.68
N HIS A 88 23.85 -6.77 18.37
CA HIS A 88 25.26 -6.43 18.60
C HIS A 88 26.05 -6.61 17.29
N ASP A 89 26.48 -5.48 16.73
CA ASP A 89 27.63 -5.30 15.83
C ASP A 89 27.61 -5.73 14.36
N ARG A 90 26.54 -6.31 13.79
CA ARG A 90 26.51 -6.55 12.33
C ARG A 90 25.72 -5.48 11.56
N PRO A 91 26.24 -4.99 10.41
CA PRO A 91 25.46 -4.19 9.47
C PRO A 91 24.27 -5.00 8.92
N TRP A 92 23.26 -4.29 8.41
CA TRP A 92 22.25 -4.87 7.53
C TRP A 92 22.90 -5.47 6.28
N THR A 93 22.44 -6.64 5.83
CA THR A 93 22.84 -7.19 4.53
C THR A 93 22.08 -6.50 3.40
N SER A 94 22.61 -6.55 2.17
CA SER A 94 21.91 -6.03 0.99
C SER A 94 20.54 -6.69 0.78
N GLU A 95 20.42 -7.98 1.09
CA GLU A 95 19.15 -8.70 1.03
C GLU A 95 18.15 -8.18 2.09
N GLU A 96 18.59 -7.99 3.33
CA GLU A 96 17.74 -7.45 4.39
C GLU A 96 17.28 -6.02 4.10
N MET A 97 18.15 -5.23 3.46
CA MET A 97 17.83 -3.88 2.97
C MET A 97 16.83 -3.92 1.83
N SER A 98 17.00 -4.83 0.87
CA SER A 98 16.06 -5.01 -0.25
C SER A 98 14.68 -5.40 0.25
N ARG A 99 14.56 -6.35 1.19
CA ARG A 99 13.25 -6.73 1.75
C ARG A 99 12.56 -5.61 2.54
N ARG A 100 13.34 -4.63 3.05
CA ARG A 100 12.85 -3.55 3.91
C ARG A 100 12.53 -2.26 3.16
N PHE A 101 13.28 -1.96 2.11
CA PHE A 101 13.22 -0.70 1.36
C PHE A 101 13.07 -0.88 -0.14
N GLY A 102 13.39 -2.07 -0.67
CA GLY A 102 13.34 -2.31 -2.10
C GLY A 102 11.91 -2.28 -2.59
N PRO A 103 11.69 -1.85 -3.85
CA PRO A 103 10.52 -2.31 -4.57
C PRO A 103 10.55 -3.84 -4.60
N VAL A 104 9.37 -4.42 -4.64
CA VAL A 104 9.19 -5.86 -4.87
C VAL A 104 9.92 -6.24 -6.17
N THR A 105 10.69 -7.32 -6.18
CA THR A 105 11.36 -7.75 -7.42
C THR A 105 10.33 -8.26 -8.44
N GLN A 106 10.65 -8.24 -9.74
CA GLN A 106 9.75 -8.73 -10.79
C GLN A 106 9.34 -10.21 -10.59
N ASP A 107 10.21 -11.03 -9.99
CA ASP A 107 9.90 -12.42 -9.63
C ASP A 107 8.96 -12.54 -8.41
N GLU A 108 8.87 -11.47 -7.62
CA GLU A 108 7.96 -11.34 -6.50
C GLU A 108 6.63 -10.66 -6.97
N GLU A 109 6.64 -9.80 -7.98
CA GLU A 109 5.43 -9.16 -8.54
C GLU A 109 4.40 -10.22 -9.02
N GLY A 110 3.32 -10.38 -8.24
CA GLY A 110 2.22 -11.31 -8.56
C GLY A 110 2.41 -12.75 -8.06
N GLY A 111 3.40 -13.00 -7.19
CA GLY A 111 3.59 -14.27 -6.48
C GLY A 111 3.19 -14.18 -5.00
N HIS A 112 3.04 -15.35 -4.33
CA HIS A 112 2.90 -15.42 -2.87
C HIS A 112 4.09 -14.75 -2.18
N HIS A 113 3.92 -13.54 -1.68
CA HIS A 113 4.91 -12.93 -0.82
C HIS A 113 4.83 -13.59 0.56
N ALA A 114 5.99 -13.79 1.21
CA ALA A 114 6.03 -14.02 2.65
C ALA A 114 5.34 -12.89 3.47
N ILE A 115 5.03 -11.78 2.80
CA ILE A 115 4.36 -10.58 3.30
C ILE A 115 2.82 -10.69 3.19
N ASP A 116 2.27 -11.54 2.31
CA ASP A 116 0.82 -11.68 2.08
C ASP A 116 0.10 -12.48 3.18
N THR A 117 0.83 -12.92 4.21
CA THR A 117 0.28 -13.58 5.39
C THR A 117 -0.65 -12.68 6.22
N GLN A 118 -0.74 -11.39 5.87
CA GLN A 118 -1.50 -10.39 6.62
C GLN A 118 -3.00 -10.38 6.30
N ILE A 119 -3.44 -11.02 5.21
CA ILE A 119 -4.84 -10.96 4.76
C ILE A 119 -5.82 -11.52 5.80
N ASN A 120 -5.39 -12.51 6.61
CA ASN A 120 -6.17 -13.09 7.70
C ASN A 120 -5.62 -12.74 9.09
N HIS A 121 -4.87 -11.63 9.21
CA HIS A 121 -4.33 -11.22 10.49
C HIS A 121 -5.47 -10.90 11.48
N PRO A 122 -5.37 -11.28 12.77
CA PRO A 122 -6.43 -11.03 13.76
C PRO A 122 -6.85 -9.55 13.88
N ILE A 123 -5.95 -8.63 13.56
CA ILE A 123 -6.26 -7.18 13.52
C ILE A 123 -7.32 -6.86 12.47
N VAL A 124 -7.26 -7.47 11.29
CA VAL A 124 -8.27 -7.23 10.23
C VAL A 124 -9.63 -7.76 10.70
N GLN A 125 -9.65 -8.95 11.31
CA GLN A 125 -10.88 -9.54 11.86
C GLN A 125 -11.46 -8.69 13.00
N GLN A 126 -10.61 -8.15 13.88
CA GLN A 126 -11.02 -7.37 15.04
C GLN A 126 -11.49 -5.95 14.67
N PHE A 127 -10.82 -5.31 13.72
CA PHE A 127 -11.00 -3.88 13.40
C PHE A 127 -11.59 -3.62 12.02
N GLY A 128 -11.84 -4.65 11.21
CA GLY A 128 -12.31 -4.52 9.83
C GLY A 128 -13.81 -4.20 9.69
N GLY A 129 -14.57 -4.34 10.78
CA GLY A 129 -15.99 -3.99 10.84
C GLY A 129 -16.89 -4.84 9.94
N ARG A 130 -16.41 -6.01 9.51
CA ARG A 130 -17.10 -6.93 8.59
C ARG A 130 -16.74 -8.38 8.90
N ALA A 131 -17.62 -9.32 8.56
CA ALA A 131 -17.29 -10.73 8.65
C ALA A 131 -16.39 -11.13 7.46
N MET A 132 -15.44 -12.03 7.72
CA MET A 132 -14.45 -12.44 6.73
C MET A 132 -14.09 -13.91 6.95
N MET A 133 -13.71 -14.60 5.88
CA MET A 133 -13.16 -15.95 5.94
C MET A 133 -12.09 -16.16 4.88
N LEU A 134 -11.16 -17.07 5.19
CA LEU A 134 -10.28 -17.67 4.20
C LEU A 134 -10.97 -18.95 3.69
N GLY A 135 -10.93 -19.16 2.38
CA GLY A 135 -11.62 -20.27 1.74
C GLY A 135 -10.82 -20.86 0.59
N SER A 136 -11.12 -22.12 0.29
CA SER A 136 -10.54 -22.89 -0.81
C SER A 136 -11.48 -22.89 -2.01
N ILE A 137 -10.93 -23.06 -3.22
CA ILE A 137 -11.72 -23.43 -4.40
C ILE A 137 -11.34 -24.86 -4.80
N GLY A 138 -12.36 -25.66 -5.04
CA GLY A 138 -12.22 -27.00 -5.60
C GLY A 138 -13.56 -27.49 -6.12
N ILE A 139 -13.57 -28.35 -7.14
CA ILE A 139 -14.78 -29.06 -7.63
C ILE A 139 -15.61 -29.68 -6.49
N ASP A 140 -14.96 -30.08 -5.39
CA ASP A 140 -15.58 -30.64 -4.18
C ASP A 140 -15.44 -29.76 -2.90
N ASP A 141 -14.80 -28.59 -2.97
CA ASP A 141 -14.34 -27.82 -1.77
C ASP A 141 -14.80 -26.34 -1.74
N ASP A 142 -15.46 -25.84 -2.80
CA ASP A 142 -16.01 -24.47 -2.82
C ASP A 142 -17.31 -24.30 -1.99
N THR A 143 -17.86 -25.41 -1.49
CA THR A 143 -19.14 -25.44 -0.78
C THR A 143 -19.10 -24.55 0.47
N ASP A 144 -17.98 -24.48 1.17
CA ASP A 144 -17.86 -23.71 2.41
C ASP A 144 -17.98 -22.19 2.16
N ILE A 145 -17.33 -21.68 1.11
CA ILE A 145 -17.44 -20.26 0.71
C ILE A 145 -18.88 -19.93 0.32
N ILE A 146 -19.48 -20.78 -0.52
CA ILE A 146 -20.83 -20.56 -1.04
C ILE A 146 -21.85 -20.58 0.11
N GLN A 147 -21.77 -21.56 1.01
CA GLN A 147 -22.66 -21.66 2.16
C GLN A 147 -22.46 -20.52 3.14
N TRP A 148 -21.21 -20.08 3.34
CA TRP A 148 -20.92 -18.92 4.17
C TRP A 148 -21.57 -17.66 3.60
N LEU A 149 -21.36 -17.37 2.31
CA LEU A 149 -21.96 -16.22 1.62
C LEU A 149 -23.50 -16.26 1.65
N ALA A 150 -24.11 -17.42 1.42
CA ALA A 150 -25.56 -17.59 1.52
C ALA A 150 -26.06 -17.30 2.95
N THR A 151 -25.30 -17.71 3.97
CA THR A 151 -25.60 -17.45 5.37
C THR A 151 -25.46 -15.95 5.70
N ARG A 152 -24.43 -15.27 5.16
CA ARG A 152 -24.29 -13.81 5.30
C ARG A 152 -25.51 -13.07 4.76
N HIS A 153 -26.01 -13.47 3.60
CA HIS A 153 -27.21 -12.88 3.02
C HIS A 153 -28.46 -13.15 3.87
N ARG A 154 -28.72 -14.43 4.16
CA ARG A 154 -29.94 -14.89 4.83
C ARG A 154 -30.07 -14.36 6.26
N ASP A 155 -28.99 -14.45 7.04
CA ASP A 155 -29.05 -14.23 8.48
C ASP A 155 -28.65 -12.82 8.88
N HIS A 156 -27.91 -12.12 8.01
CA HIS A 156 -27.37 -10.78 8.30
C HIS A 156 -27.78 -9.71 7.28
N GLY A 157 -28.55 -10.06 6.24
CA GLY A 157 -29.04 -9.11 5.24
C GLY A 157 -27.95 -8.51 4.37
N VAL A 158 -26.78 -9.15 4.28
CA VAL A 158 -25.68 -8.69 3.45
C VAL A 158 -26.06 -8.82 1.97
N ALA A 159 -26.05 -7.70 1.25
CA ALA A 159 -26.47 -7.67 -0.16
C ALA A 159 -25.37 -8.14 -1.11
N ARG A 160 -24.11 -7.85 -0.78
CA ARG A 160 -22.94 -8.09 -1.64
C ARG A 160 -21.75 -8.59 -0.82
N GLY A 161 -20.98 -9.47 -1.42
CA GLY A 161 -19.72 -9.99 -0.86
C GLY A 161 -18.55 -9.62 -1.76
N VAL A 162 -17.39 -9.39 -1.15
CA VAL A 162 -16.13 -9.21 -1.87
C VAL A 162 -15.31 -10.48 -1.78
N VAL A 163 -14.78 -10.92 -2.91
CA VAL A 163 -13.91 -12.08 -3.05
C VAL A 163 -12.57 -11.61 -3.56
N LYS A 164 -11.50 -11.92 -2.83
CA LYS A 164 -10.13 -11.59 -3.22
C LYS A 164 -9.32 -12.87 -3.39
N VAL A 165 -8.51 -12.97 -4.44
CA VAL A 165 -7.44 -13.97 -4.49
C VAL A 165 -6.38 -13.59 -3.48
N ALA A 166 -6.03 -14.51 -2.60
CA ALA A 166 -4.92 -14.32 -1.67
C ALA A 166 -3.62 -14.08 -2.45
N ALA A 167 -2.82 -13.11 -2.03
CA ALA A 167 -1.53 -12.78 -2.65
C ALA A 167 -1.59 -12.28 -4.12
N HIS A 168 -2.70 -11.71 -4.57
CA HIS A 168 -2.78 -11.19 -5.95
C HIS A 168 -3.48 -9.82 -6.03
N LYS A 169 -2.77 -8.81 -6.55
CA LYS A 169 -3.25 -7.42 -6.68
C LYS A 169 -4.50 -7.29 -7.57
N ASN A 170 -4.58 -8.09 -8.64
CA ASN A 170 -5.62 -7.98 -9.68
C ASN A 170 -6.70 -9.07 -9.62
N GLY A 171 -7.07 -9.52 -8.42
CA GLY A 171 -8.07 -10.59 -8.24
C GLY A 171 -9.10 -10.24 -7.20
N ILE A 172 -9.83 -9.13 -7.38
CA ILE A 172 -10.86 -8.65 -6.44
C ILE A 172 -12.17 -8.53 -7.20
N TRP A 173 -13.21 -9.18 -6.70
CA TRP A 173 -14.55 -9.13 -7.29
C TRP A 173 -15.59 -8.84 -6.23
N SER A 174 -16.62 -8.11 -6.63
CA SER A 174 -17.81 -7.87 -5.82
C SER A 174 -19.00 -8.57 -6.46
N ILE A 175 -19.65 -9.45 -5.70
CA ILE A 175 -20.79 -10.23 -6.18
C ILE A 175 -22.03 -9.97 -5.34
N GLU A 176 -23.19 -9.94 -5.99
CA GLU A 176 -24.47 -9.94 -5.30
C GLU A 176 -24.70 -11.30 -4.63
N LEU A 177 -25.21 -11.29 -3.39
CA LEU A 177 -25.53 -12.50 -2.66
C LEU A 177 -26.99 -12.90 -2.87
N ASP A 178 -27.29 -14.17 -2.63
CA ASP A 178 -28.64 -14.74 -2.77
C ASP A 178 -28.89 -15.77 -1.67
N ASN A 179 -30.14 -16.13 -1.44
CA ASN A 179 -30.48 -17.22 -0.54
C ASN A 179 -30.17 -18.59 -1.14
N ASP A 180 -30.10 -18.69 -2.47
CA ASP A 180 -29.77 -19.89 -3.23
C ASP A 180 -28.24 -20.02 -3.44
N PRO A 181 -27.58 -21.03 -2.82
CA PRO A 181 -26.18 -21.34 -3.02
C PRO A 181 -25.75 -21.49 -4.49
N GLU A 182 -26.61 -22.05 -5.35
CA GLU A 182 -26.26 -22.28 -6.76
C GLU A 182 -26.23 -20.96 -7.56
N VAL A 183 -27.05 -19.98 -7.16
CA VAL A 183 -26.99 -18.62 -7.73
C VAL A 183 -25.68 -17.95 -7.35
N ILE A 184 -25.25 -18.07 -6.09
CA ILE A 184 -23.95 -17.55 -5.62
C ILE A 184 -22.80 -18.22 -6.37
N ARG A 185 -22.81 -19.57 -6.48
CA ARG A 185 -21.79 -20.32 -7.21
C ARG A 185 -21.64 -19.82 -8.64
N ARG A 186 -22.75 -19.65 -9.36
CA ARG A 186 -22.72 -19.12 -10.74
C ARG A 186 -22.15 -17.70 -10.79
N ARG A 187 -22.53 -16.81 -9.87
CA ARG A 187 -21.98 -15.44 -9.81
C ARG A 187 -20.48 -15.44 -9.51
N LEU A 188 -19.99 -16.34 -8.66
CA LEU A 188 -18.55 -16.51 -8.41
C LEU A 188 -17.81 -16.96 -9.68
N LEU A 189 -18.34 -17.98 -10.37
CA LEU A 189 -17.79 -18.46 -11.63
C LEU A 189 -17.77 -17.36 -12.70
N ASP A 190 -18.87 -16.62 -12.85
CA ASP A 190 -19.00 -15.54 -13.83
C ASP A 190 -18.04 -14.38 -13.52
N ALA A 191 -17.86 -14.03 -12.24
CA ALA A 191 -16.98 -12.93 -11.84
C ALA A 191 -15.50 -13.30 -11.99
N MET A 192 -15.11 -14.49 -11.55
CA MET A 192 -13.71 -14.91 -11.51
C MET A 192 -13.21 -15.49 -12.84
N ASP A 193 -14.12 -15.99 -13.68
CA ASP A 193 -13.86 -16.60 -14.99
C ASP A 193 -12.71 -17.63 -14.91
N TRP A 194 -11.70 -17.53 -15.79
CA TRP A 194 -10.52 -18.40 -15.82
C TRP A 194 -9.73 -18.44 -14.51
N THR A 195 -9.85 -17.42 -13.66
CA THR A 195 -9.19 -17.42 -12.35
C THR A 195 -9.75 -18.50 -11.44
N TYR A 196 -11.05 -18.77 -11.52
CA TYR A 196 -11.68 -19.85 -10.75
C TYR A 196 -11.07 -21.21 -11.10
N ILE A 197 -10.89 -21.48 -12.40
CA ILE A 197 -10.30 -22.71 -12.91
C ILE A 197 -8.82 -22.81 -12.51
N ARG A 198 -8.08 -21.70 -12.59
CA ARG A 198 -6.65 -21.65 -12.22
C ARG A 198 -6.41 -21.99 -10.75
N LEU A 199 -7.36 -21.64 -9.88
CA LEU A 199 -7.26 -21.86 -8.43
C LEU A 199 -7.88 -23.18 -7.97
N ASP A 200 -8.40 -24.03 -8.88
CA ASP A 200 -8.99 -25.32 -8.55
C ASP A 200 -8.00 -26.21 -7.76
N GLY A 201 -8.46 -26.72 -6.61
CA GLY A 201 -7.67 -27.55 -5.70
C GLY A 201 -6.69 -26.77 -4.81
N GLN A 202 -6.64 -25.44 -4.91
CA GLN A 202 -5.81 -24.61 -4.03
C GLN A 202 -6.54 -24.32 -2.71
N ARG A 203 -5.89 -24.69 -1.61
CA ARG A 203 -6.36 -24.38 -0.26
C ARG A 203 -6.10 -22.92 0.06
N ASP A 204 -7.03 -22.32 0.81
CA ASP A 204 -6.87 -20.96 1.33
C ASP A 204 -6.59 -19.90 0.24
N ALA A 205 -7.06 -20.17 -0.98
CA ALA A 205 -6.79 -19.36 -2.16
C ALA A 205 -7.61 -18.07 -2.20
N LEU A 206 -8.75 -18.04 -1.51
CA LEU A 206 -9.66 -16.91 -1.50
C LEU A 206 -9.84 -16.31 -0.11
N PHE A 207 -9.84 -14.99 -0.07
CA PHE A 207 -10.29 -14.22 1.05
C PHE A 207 -11.65 -13.60 0.74
N VAL A 208 -12.67 -13.97 1.50
CA VAL A 208 -14.07 -13.61 1.24
C VAL A 208 -14.59 -12.79 2.42
N GLN A 209 -15.31 -11.71 2.14
CA GLN A 209 -15.77 -10.78 3.16
C GLN A 209 -17.11 -10.13 2.78
N ASP A 210 -17.83 -9.59 3.77
CA ASP A 210 -18.96 -8.70 3.48
C ASP A 210 -18.45 -7.45 2.74
N GLU A 211 -19.18 -6.95 1.75
CA GLU A 211 -18.85 -5.67 1.11
C GLU A 211 -19.21 -4.50 2.04
N LEU A 212 -18.26 -3.57 2.22
CA LEU A 212 -18.50 -2.31 2.90
C LEU A 212 -18.49 -1.16 1.90
N ALA A 213 -19.43 -0.24 2.06
CA ALA A 213 -19.31 1.08 1.46
C ALA A 213 -18.27 1.87 2.26
N LEU A 214 -17.14 2.20 1.64
CA LEU A 214 -16.02 2.88 2.29
C LEU A 214 -15.91 4.33 1.83
N GLU A 215 -15.58 5.21 2.77
CA GLU A 215 -15.27 6.60 2.51
C GLU A 215 -13.94 6.99 3.15
N PHE A 216 -13.22 7.92 2.54
CA PHE A 216 -12.00 8.52 3.10
C PHE A 216 -10.94 7.47 3.44
N GLU A 217 -10.44 6.78 2.43
CA GLU A 217 -9.37 5.81 2.60
C GLU A 217 -8.03 6.51 2.88
N TYR A 218 -7.30 6.01 3.88
CA TYR A 218 -6.07 6.59 4.38
C TYR A 218 -5.06 5.49 4.73
N ARG A 219 -3.85 5.64 4.22
CA ARG A 219 -2.74 4.71 4.46
C ARG A 219 -1.85 5.19 5.58
N LEU A 220 -1.47 4.27 6.47
CA LEU A 220 -0.60 4.52 7.61
C LEU A 220 0.60 3.58 7.60
N PHE A 221 1.80 4.16 7.62
CA PHE A 221 3.04 3.43 7.84
C PHE A 221 3.30 3.29 9.33
N ILE A 222 3.37 2.04 9.80
CA ILE A 222 3.57 1.70 11.21
C ILE A 222 4.89 0.99 11.38
N ILE A 223 5.71 1.47 12.32
CA ILE A 223 7.03 0.95 12.61
C ILE A 223 7.12 0.70 14.12
N ASP A 224 7.41 -0.54 14.52
CA ASP A 224 7.41 -0.97 15.94
C ASP A 224 6.13 -0.56 16.70
N GLY A 225 4.96 -0.67 16.06
CA GLY A 225 3.68 -0.30 16.65
C GLY A 225 3.39 1.21 16.73
N GLU A 226 4.26 2.06 16.19
CA GLU A 226 4.05 3.51 16.12
C GLU A 226 3.76 3.95 14.69
N VAL A 227 2.71 4.76 14.51
CA VAL A 227 2.44 5.39 13.21
C VAL A 227 3.49 6.48 12.95
N VAL A 228 4.24 6.37 11.86
CA VAL A 228 5.33 7.31 11.53
C VAL A 228 5.04 8.23 10.35
N SER A 229 4.16 7.81 9.44
CA SER A 229 3.76 8.58 8.27
C SER A 229 2.43 8.08 7.71
N GLY A 230 1.76 8.89 6.90
CA GLY A 230 0.55 8.48 6.21
C GLY A 230 0.01 9.55 5.27
N ALA A 231 -0.89 9.12 4.38
CA ALA A 231 -1.56 9.97 3.40
C ALA A 231 -2.88 9.34 2.97
N GLY A 232 -3.79 10.15 2.41
CA GLY A 232 -4.98 9.62 1.75
C GLY A 232 -4.58 8.75 0.56
N CYS A 233 -5.34 7.67 0.31
CA CYS A 233 -5.15 6.80 -0.84
C CYS A 233 -5.67 7.48 -2.12
N VAL A 234 -4.93 8.49 -2.59
CA VAL A 234 -5.18 9.25 -3.82
C VAL A 234 -4.21 8.73 -4.87
N GLU A 235 -4.72 8.04 -5.86
CA GLU A 235 -3.89 7.21 -6.76
C GLU A 235 -2.99 8.04 -7.66
N GLU A 236 -3.38 9.25 -8.03
CA GLU A 236 -2.47 10.11 -8.79
C GLU A 236 -1.38 10.79 -7.94
N PHE A 237 -1.38 10.63 -6.61
CA PHE A 237 -0.40 11.25 -5.73
C PHE A 237 0.81 10.36 -5.49
N THR A 238 1.97 10.99 -5.46
CA THR A 238 3.26 10.38 -5.12
C THR A 238 3.89 11.16 -3.95
N PRO A 239 5.05 10.73 -3.39
CA PRO A 239 5.73 11.50 -2.35
C PRO A 239 6.09 12.93 -2.77
N LEU A 240 6.17 13.18 -4.08
CA LEU A 240 6.40 14.50 -4.65
C LEU A 240 5.19 15.44 -4.49
N ASP A 241 3.99 14.90 -4.31
CA ASP A 241 2.76 15.66 -4.15
C ASP A 241 2.53 16.13 -2.72
N ARG A 242 3.26 15.59 -1.74
CA ARG A 242 3.11 15.87 -0.31
C ARG A 242 3.03 17.36 0.01
N GLN A 243 2.00 17.75 0.75
CA GLN A 243 1.89 19.09 1.31
C GLN A 243 2.74 19.17 2.58
N SER A 244 3.73 20.07 2.56
CA SER A 244 4.60 20.42 3.69
C SER A 244 5.69 19.39 4.06
N ASN A 245 6.66 19.82 4.86
CA ASN A 245 7.68 18.97 5.49
C ASN A 245 7.11 18.20 6.71
N ARG A 246 5.90 17.66 6.60
CA ARG A 246 5.25 16.90 7.68
C ARG A 246 5.15 15.42 7.32
N PRO A 247 5.20 14.52 8.31
CA PRO A 247 5.07 13.08 8.05
C PRO A 247 3.66 12.66 7.60
N PHE A 248 2.65 13.53 7.72
CA PHE A 248 1.26 13.21 7.41
C PHE A 248 0.65 14.24 6.46
N ASP A 249 -0.02 13.75 5.42
CA ASP A 249 -0.80 14.56 4.49
C ASP A 249 -2.30 14.38 4.75
N SER A 250 -3.04 15.46 4.97
CA SER A 250 -4.48 15.40 5.29
C SER A 250 -5.39 15.40 4.08
N ARG A 251 -4.84 15.47 2.86
CA ARG A 251 -5.66 15.39 1.65
C ARG A 251 -6.08 13.97 1.35
N MET A 252 -7.33 13.84 0.95
CA MET A 252 -7.96 12.57 0.62
C MET A 252 -9.19 12.80 -0.25
N ARG A 253 -9.71 11.73 -0.84
CA ARG A 253 -11.01 11.72 -1.52
C ARG A 253 -12.04 11.09 -0.60
N ARG A 254 -13.31 11.51 -0.73
CA ARG A 254 -14.42 10.79 -0.08
C ARG A 254 -14.59 9.40 -0.68
N ILE A 255 -14.78 9.31 -2.00
CA ILE A 255 -14.86 8.05 -2.74
C ILE A 255 -13.59 7.89 -3.57
N ARG A 256 -12.90 6.76 -3.39
CA ARG A 256 -11.65 6.40 -4.06
C ARG A 256 -11.89 6.05 -5.55
N GLY A 257 -10.85 6.19 -6.38
CA GLY A 257 -10.93 6.12 -7.84
C GLY A 257 -10.66 4.78 -8.50
N HIS A 258 -10.85 3.65 -7.82
CA HIS A 258 -10.76 2.34 -8.45
C HIS A 258 -11.84 1.36 -7.99
N LEU A 259 -12.21 0.49 -8.94
CA LEU A 259 -13.30 -0.50 -8.95
C LEU A 259 -14.66 0.10 -9.29
N GLU A 260 -15.05 0.01 -10.57
CA GLU A 260 -16.41 -0.17 -11.14
C GLU A 260 -17.61 0.64 -10.59
N GLN A 261 -17.42 1.56 -9.65
CA GLN A 261 -18.45 2.09 -8.75
C GLN A 261 -18.70 3.59 -8.94
N GLY A 262 -17.99 4.25 -9.86
CA GLY A 262 -18.28 5.61 -10.30
C GLY A 262 -17.07 6.53 -10.39
N GLU A 263 -17.35 7.81 -10.65
CA GLU A 263 -16.35 8.87 -10.71
C GLU A 263 -15.77 9.14 -9.31
N PRO A 264 -14.44 9.24 -9.16
CA PRO A 264 -13.83 9.53 -7.87
C PRO A 264 -14.25 10.92 -7.37
N SER A 265 -14.50 11.03 -6.07
CA SER A 265 -14.78 12.34 -5.46
C SER A 265 -13.55 13.25 -5.55
N PRO A 266 -13.69 14.58 -5.65
CA PRO A 266 -12.56 15.50 -5.64
C PRO A 266 -11.62 15.29 -4.45
N VAL A 267 -10.34 15.59 -4.64
CA VAL A 267 -9.36 15.63 -3.55
C VAL A 267 -9.61 16.87 -2.70
N GLU A 268 -9.78 16.67 -1.39
CA GLU A 268 -10.05 17.73 -0.42
C GLU A 268 -9.06 17.63 0.75
N ASP A 269 -8.68 18.77 1.32
CA ASP A 269 -7.97 18.79 2.60
C ASP A 269 -8.96 18.54 3.75
N ARG A 270 -8.81 17.42 4.45
CA ARG A 270 -9.75 16.93 5.47
C ARG A 270 -9.06 16.66 6.80
N PRO A 271 -8.57 17.70 7.50
CA PRO A 271 -7.86 17.54 8.78
C PRO A 271 -8.73 16.90 9.87
N ASP A 272 -10.05 17.11 9.82
CA ASP A 272 -11.03 16.49 10.72
C ASP A 272 -11.02 14.96 10.61
N ILE A 273 -11.15 14.45 9.39
CA ILE A 273 -11.17 13.01 9.11
C ILE A 273 -9.79 12.40 9.29
N PHE A 274 -8.74 13.11 8.85
CA PHE A 274 -7.36 12.71 9.09
C PHE A 274 -7.09 12.45 10.58
N HIS A 275 -7.48 13.37 11.48
CA HIS A 275 -7.25 13.19 12.91
C HIS A 275 -8.03 12.00 13.49
N GLU A 276 -9.25 11.77 13.01
CA GLU A 276 -10.06 10.62 13.38
C GLU A 276 -9.39 9.30 12.96
N LEU A 277 -9.00 9.18 11.69
CA LEU A 277 -8.36 7.99 11.13
C LEU A 277 -6.96 7.75 11.71
N LEU A 278 -6.18 8.80 11.96
CA LEU A 278 -4.89 8.70 12.62
C LEU A 278 -5.02 8.21 14.07
N SER A 279 -6.02 8.70 14.81
CA SER A 279 -6.30 8.25 16.18
C SER A 279 -6.70 6.79 16.20
N PHE A 280 -7.61 6.37 15.31
CA PHE A 280 -7.98 4.98 15.14
C PHE A 280 -6.77 4.11 14.77
N GLY A 281 -6.03 4.50 13.73
CA GLY A 281 -4.85 3.79 13.26
C GLY A 281 -3.75 3.67 14.32
N SER A 282 -3.59 4.67 15.19
CA SER A 282 -2.65 4.60 16.32
C SER A 282 -3.04 3.54 17.35
N ARG A 283 -4.34 3.33 17.59
CA ARG A 283 -4.82 2.24 18.44
C ARG A 283 -4.58 0.88 17.80
N VAL A 284 -4.83 0.78 16.48
CA VAL A 284 -4.57 -0.45 15.72
C VAL A 284 -3.07 -0.77 15.69
N ALA A 285 -2.23 0.24 15.47
CA ALA A 285 -0.77 0.14 15.50
C ALA A 285 -0.28 -0.40 16.86
N SER A 286 -0.81 0.16 17.95
CA SER A 286 -0.48 -0.29 19.31
C SER A 286 -0.90 -1.74 19.55
N ALA A 287 -2.05 -2.17 19.00
CA ALA A 287 -2.53 -3.54 19.12
C ALA A 287 -1.73 -4.53 18.24
N HIS A 288 -1.28 -4.10 17.06
CA HIS A 288 -0.41 -4.89 16.18
C HIS A 288 1.02 -5.02 16.75
N SER A 289 1.56 -3.94 17.33
CA SER A 289 2.90 -3.84 17.94
C SER A 289 4.11 -4.07 17.02
N GLY A 290 3.90 -4.53 15.78
CA GLY A 290 4.94 -4.73 14.78
C GLY A 290 5.03 -3.62 13.73
N THR A 291 5.76 -3.91 12.66
CA THR A 291 6.03 -3.03 11.52
C THR A 291 5.20 -3.49 10.32
N VAL A 292 4.30 -2.62 9.85
CA VAL A 292 3.29 -2.95 8.83
C VAL A 292 2.74 -1.66 8.21
N VAL A 293 2.08 -1.77 7.07
CA VAL A 293 1.26 -0.69 6.50
C VAL A 293 -0.20 -1.05 6.68
N ILE A 294 -1.01 -0.11 7.15
CA ILE A 294 -2.44 -0.33 7.35
C ILE A 294 -3.21 0.70 6.55
N ASP A 295 -4.15 0.19 5.76
CA ASP A 295 -5.16 1.02 5.12
C ASP A 295 -6.39 1.06 6.02
N VAL A 296 -6.83 2.26 6.35
CA VAL A 296 -8.03 2.51 7.14
C VAL A 296 -9.00 3.36 6.34
N ALA A 297 -10.30 3.20 6.59
CA ALA A 297 -11.32 4.04 5.98
C ALA A 297 -12.49 4.21 6.94
N LYS A 298 -13.44 5.09 6.61
CA LYS A 298 -14.73 5.17 7.29
C LYS A 298 -15.73 4.23 6.61
N ASN A 299 -16.43 3.42 7.39
CA ASN A 299 -17.60 2.72 6.91
C ASN A 299 -18.74 3.73 6.71
N ALA A 300 -19.22 3.90 5.48
CA ALA A 300 -20.24 4.90 5.14
C ALA A 300 -21.58 4.67 5.87
N ALA A 301 -21.91 3.41 6.18
CA ALA A 301 -23.17 3.06 6.83
C ALA A 301 -23.17 3.37 8.33
N THR A 302 -22.03 3.19 9.00
CA THR A 302 -21.93 3.39 10.47
C THR A 302 -21.23 4.69 10.85
N GLY A 303 -20.45 5.28 9.94
CA GLY A 303 -19.58 6.41 10.21
C GLY A 303 -18.31 6.06 10.98
N GLU A 304 -18.10 4.79 11.33
CA GLU A 304 -16.98 4.34 12.17
C GLU A 304 -15.74 4.02 11.31
N PRO A 305 -14.52 4.33 11.79
CA PRO A 305 -13.28 3.87 11.19
C PRO A 305 -13.13 2.35 11.22
N VAL A 306 -12.62 1.77 10.13
CA VAL A 306 -12.36 0.34 9.96
C VAL A 306 -10.99 0.10 9.31
N VAL A 307 -10.39 -1.06 9.58
CA VAL A 307 -9.22 -1.55 8.86
C VAL A 307 -9.65 -2.19 7.54
N ILE A 308 -9.03 -1.79 6.44
CA ILE A 308 -9.31 -2.31 5.10
C ILE A 308 -8.36 -3.44 4.77
N GLU A 309 -7.06 -3.20 4.95
CA GLU A 309 -6.00 -4.11 4.55
C GLU A 309 -4.74 -3.87 5.38
N LEU A 310 -3.94 -4.92 5.54
CA LEU A 310 -2.58 -4.86 6.07
C LEU A 310 -1.63 -5.26 4.93
N ASN A 311 -0.64 -4.42 4.69
CA ASN A 311 0.34 -4.59 3.64
C ASN A 311 1.75 -4.56 4.25
N GLY A 312 2.71 -5.24 3.61
CA GLY A 312 4.12 -4.99 3.95
C GLY A 312 4.61 -3.71 3.32
N ILE A 313 5.64 -3.14 3.93
CA ILE A 313 6.18 -1.83 3.55
C ILE A 313 6.71 -1.81 2.12
N SER A 314 7.42 -2.84 1.68
CA SER A 314 7.99 -2.94 0.33
C SER A 314 6.91 -3.06 -0.76
N ASN A 315 5.75 -3.64 -0.42
CA ASN A 315 4.61 -3.83 -1.32
C ASN A 315 3.51 -2.76 -1.16
N SER A 316 3.82 -1.65 -0.47
CA SER A 316 2.86 -0.58 -0.24
C SER A 316 3.23 0.66 -1.03
N GLY A 317 2.27 1.13 -1.83
CA GLY A 317 2.35 2.46 -2.43
C GLY A 317 2.47 3.55 -1.37
N LEU A 318 3.29 4.56 -1.66
CA LEU A 318 3.62 5.62 -0.72
C LEU A 318 2.57 6.74 -0.71
N TYR A 319 1.86 6.96 -1.82
CA TYR A 319 1.03 8.15 -2.03
C TYR A 319 1.79 9.43 -1.63
N ALA A 320 1.10 10.43 -1.10
CA ALA A 320 1.70 11.64 -0.55
C ALA A 320 2.40 11.46 0.83
N SER A 321 2.79 10.25 1.22
CA SER A 321 3.49 10.00 2.50
C SER A 321 4.94 10.53 2.49
N ASP A 322 5.59 10.54 3.66
CA ASP A 322 6.99 10.94 3.84
C ASP A 322 7.94 9.73 3.82
N PRO A 323 8.58 9.43 2.67
CA PRO A 323 9.45 8.27 2.55
C PRO A 323 10.72 8.41 3.39
N TRP A 324 11.21 9.64 3.63
CA TRP A 324 12.42 9.85 4.45
C TRP A 324 12.17 9.53 5.91
N THR A 325 11.03 9.97 6.46
CA THR A 325 10.64 9.62 7.84
C THR A 325 10.44 8.11 7.97
N VAL A 326 9.73 7.49 7.02
CA VAL A 326 9.54 6.02 6.99
C VAL A 326 10.90 5.32 6.97
N ALA A 327 11.82 5.75 6.09
CA ALA A 327 13.10 5.08 5.92
C ALA A 327 14.01 5.21 7.14
N GLU A 328 14.09 6.40 7.74
CA GLU A 328 14.86 6.63 8.97
C GLU A 328 14.37 5.74 10.12
N ARG A 329 13.04 5.63 10.28
CA ARG A 329 12.43 4.85 11.36
C ARG A 329 12.59 3.36 11.12
N LEU A 330 12.42 2.90 9.88
CA LEU A 330 12.67 1.51 9.49
C LEU A 330 14.08 1.03 9.82
N LEU A 331 15.10 1.82 9.53
CA LEU A 331 16.50 1.44 9.83
C LEU A 331 16.75 1.19 11.32
N ARG A 332 15.98 1.86 12.18
CA ARG A 332 16.09 1.80 13.64
C ARG A 332 15.06 0.89 14.29
N ALA A 333 14.16 0.28 13.51
CA ALA A 333 13.12 -0.55 14.05
C ALA A 333 13.69 -1.89 14.56
N ARG A 334 13.09 -2.41 15.62
CA ARG A 334 13.41 -3.71 16.21
C ARG A 334 12.73 -4.82 15.42
N ASP A 335 11.46 -4.63 15.09
CA ASP A 335 10.74 -5.54 14.22
C ASP A 335 11.23 -5.38 12.78
N ARG A 336 11.31 -6.51 12.07
CA ARG A 336 11.84 -6.49 10.71
C ARG A 336 10.80 -6.02 9.69
N GLY A 337 9.50 -6.16 9.99
CA GLY A 337 8.42 -5.89 9.05
C GLY A 337 8.27 -6.95 7.95
N TYR A 338 8.98 -8.08 8.08
CA TYR A 338 8.87 -9.25 7.22
C TYR A 338 9.30 -10.50 7.99
N THR A 339 8.73 -11.65 7.64
CA THR A 339 9.14 -12.96 8.16
C THR A 339 10.37 -13.49 7.42
N LEU A 340 11.26 -14.19 8.11
CA LEU A 340 12.45 -14.82 7.53
C LEU A 340 12.14 -16.15 6.88
#